data_AF-A0A9E5P2D1-F1
#
_entry.id   AF-A0A9E5P2D1-F1
#
_cell.length_a   1.000
_cell.length_b   1.000
_cell.length_c   1.000
_cell.angle_alpha   90.00
_cell.angle_beta   90.00
_cell.angle_gamma   90.00
#
_symmetry.space_group_name_H-M   'P 1'
#
loop_
_entity.id
_entity.type
_entity.pdbx_description
1 polymer ?
#
loop_
_entity_poly.entity_id
_entity_poly.type
_entity_poly.pdbx_seq_one_letter_code
_entity_poly.pdbx_strand_id
1 'polypeptide(L)'
;MKLRLVIAASLILMVWTGCATQLRNRELEQVAKDWSMVIRASQVIPVYPLTEDLQPGDIFLVQLPIDRQHEIYTQRGFLPLDNMIHRINPTGYKRFYEKSFDAGDSDKPLPKHWLTPGKPEAWSEAPYASFPTYSFSVRSGGGFNLALPVQGVPVGLSLMGGDAEQGTVTIADAHTYGVDTVSLRRDVLVWARDNRTFLRNFAPEGDKQNYLRIVSRVYLTGRLNISLQSSRSLGAAVSGGAPKPVDLVVPSPGSDPQEVTLKSYEKNVEALNKMLEEGLKKIKLADVDRFLPGATVKVVSASAGSISLLETFNRPVVIGYLGFDMAIGPGGVLGPPIPTHAVLEKQVVQLTYLRTGEFVEEERQNRVEQILDTIDKLSPERAFELNKQVPVRNEEVEEIVALRDPEGKRLADVRVAKEMLKMRIILGKRSDVELNAWEKALKGVE
;
A
#
# COMPACT_ATOMS: atom_id res chain seq x y z
N MET A 1 7.37 -56.22 14.56
CA MET A 1 7.45 -55.65 13.19
C MET A 1 6.28 -54.72 12.84
N LYS A 2 5.03 -55.07 13.15
CA LYS A 2 3.84 -54.24 12.82
C LYS A 2 3.81 -52.84 13.45
N LEU A 3 4.28 -52.66 14.69
CA LEU A 3 4.27 -51.36 15.39
C LEU A 3 5.24 -50.32 14.77
N ARG A 4 6.40 -50.75 14.26
CA ARG A 4 7.35 -49.85 13.58
C ARG A 4 6.83 -49.36 12.22
N LEU A 5 6.00 -50.16 11.56
CA LEU A 5 5.39 -49.80 10.28
C LEU A 5 4.27 -48.76 10.43
N VAL A 6 3.49 -48.84 11.51
CA VAL A 6 2.43 -47.87 11.83
C VAL A 6 3.00 -46.51 12.23
N ILE A 7 4.08 -46.48 13.03
CA ILE A 7 4.74 -45.22 13.42
C ILE A 7 5.39 -44.54 12.20
N ALA A 8 6.02 -45.30 11.30
CA ALA A 8 6.59 -44.75 10.07
C ALA A 8 5.52 -44.18 9.12
N ALA A 9 4.37 -44.87 8.96
CA ALA A 9 3.26 -44.38 8.14
C ALA A 9 2.63 -43.09 8.71
N SER A 10 2.56 -42.97 10.04
CA SER A 10 2.01 -41.80 10.72
C SER A 10 2.89 -40.55 10.60
N LEU A 11 4.23 -40.72 10.66
CA LEU A 11 5.20 -39.65 10.45
C LEU A 11 5.22 -39.13 9.01
N ILE A 12 5.03 -40.02 8.03
CA ILE A 12 4.94 -39.63 6.61
C ILE A 12 3.67 -38.82 6.36
N LEU A 13 2.52 -39.16 6.97
CA LEU A 13 1.28 -38.39 6.83
C LEU A 13 1.36 -36.97 7.40
N MET A 14 2.07 -36.75 8.52
CA MET A 14 2.23 -35.39 9.09
C MET A 14 3.12 -34.48 8.25
N VAL A 15 4.15 -35.04 7.59
CA VAL A 15 5.05 -34.26 6.71
C VAL A 15 4.31 -33.77 5.45
N TRP A 16 3.32 -34.52 4.96
CA TRP A 16 2.58 -34.16 3.75
C TRP A 16 1.52 -33.07 4.00
N THR A 17 0.95 -32.99 5.22
CA THR A 17 -0.01 -31.91 5.58
C THR A 17 0.65 -30.53 5.78
N GLY A 18 1.95 -30.49 6.09
CA GLY A 18 2.69 -29.23 6.29
C GLY A 18 3.08 -28.49 5.01
N CYS A 19 3.35 -29.21 3.92
CA CYS A 19 3.70 -28.58 2.63
C CYS A 19 2.49 -27.88 1.98
N ALA A 20 1.29 -28.47 2.08
CA ALA A 20 0.09 -27.92 1.46
C ALA A 20 -0.33 -26.56 2.04
N THR A 21 -0.11 -26.36 3.35
CA THR A 21 -0.44 -25.09 4.03
C THR A 21 0.55 -23.97 3.71
N GLN A 22 1.85 -24.27 3.58
CA GLN A 22 2.86 -23.29 3.20
C GLN A 22 2.72 -22.81 1.75
N LEU A 23 2.43 -23.72 0.82
CA LEU A 23 2.13 -23.37 -0.57
C LEU A 23 0.92 -22.43 -0.65
N ARG A 24 -0.17 -22.77 0.06
CA ARG A 24 -1.40 -21.96 0.11
C ARG A 24 -1.19 -20.55 0.65
N ASN A 25 -0.30 -20.36 1.63
CA ASN A 25 -0.04 -19.05 2.21
C ASN A 25 0.76 -18.14 1.25
N ARG A 26 1.74 -18.70 0.53
CA ARG A 26 2.51 -17.94 -0.49
C ARG A 26 1.63 -17.47 -1.64
N GLU A 27 0.69 -18.30 -2.07
CA GLU A 27 -0.27 -17.94 -3.13
C GLU A 27 -1.13 -16.74 -2.71
N LEU A 28 -1.61 -16.71 -1.46
CA LEU A 28 -2.39 -15.57 -0.93
C LEU A 28 -1.58 -14.28 -0.81
N GLU A 29 -0.30 -14.38 -0.44
CA GLU A 29 0.59 -13.22 -0.33
C GLU A 29 0.89 -12.60 -1.70
N GLN A 30 1.16 -13.42 -2.71
CA GLN A 30 1.42 -12.95 -4.08
C GLN A 30 0.22 -12.20 -4.65
N VAL A 31 -0.96 -12.67 -4.33
CA VAL A 31 -2.23 -12.10 -4.73
C VAL A 31 -2.49 -10.73 -4.11
N ALA A 32 -2.29 -10.62 -2.81
CA ALA A 32 -2.45 -9.36 -2.11
C ALA A 32 -1.46 -8.33 -2.67
N LYS A 33 -0.26 -8.78 -3.05
CA LYS A 33 0.75 -7.97 -3.73
C LYS A 33 0.30 -7.46 -5.09
N ASP A 34 -0.21 -8.32 -5.97
CA ASP A 34 -0.59 -7.91 -7.32
C ASP A 34 -1.76 -6.90 -7.31
N TRP A 35 -2.77 -7.13 -6.46
CA TRP A 35 -3.85 -6.15 -6.21
C TRP A 35 -3.30 -4.82 -5.71
N SER A 36 -2.37 -4.89 -4.78
CA SER A 36 -1.81 -3.71 -4.15
C SER A 36 -0.93 -2.89 -5.10
N MET A 37 -0.17 -3.55 -5.98
CA MET A 37 0.60 -2.90 -7.04
C MET A 37 -0.29 -2.14 -8.01
N VAL A 38 -1.46 -2.70 -8.31
CA VAL A 38 -2.51 -2.10 -9.14
C VAL A 38 -3.02 -0.78 -8.54
N ILE A 39 -3.41 -0.78 -7.26
CA ILE A 39 -3.87 0.44 -6.58
C ILE A 39 -2.74 1.45 -6.39
N ARG A 40 -1.52 0.98 -6.10
CA ARG A 40 -0.32 1.83 -5.93
C ARG A 40 0.00 2.63 -7.18
N ALA A 41 -0.26 2.09 -8.38
CA ALA A 41 -0.07 2.83 -9.62
C ALA A 41 -0.91 4.12 -9.68
N SER A 42 -1.97 4.22 -8.89
CA SER A 42 -2.79 5.42 -8.72
C SER A 42 -2.34 6.33 -7.56
N GLN A 43 -1.14 6.11 -7.01
CA GLN A 43 -0.60 6.81 -5.84
C GLN A 43 -1.47 6.67 -4.56
N VAL A 44 -2.26 5.62 -4.50
CA VAL A 44 -3.12 5.28 -3.35
C VAL A 44 -2.49 4.15 -2.57
N ILE A 45 -2.53 4.21 -1.24
CA ILE A 45 -2.04 3.12 -0.39
C ILE A 45 -3.14 2.06 -0.36
N PRO A 46 -2.88 0.84 -0.84
CA PRO A 46 -3.87 -0.23 -0.90
C PRO A 46 -4.29 -0.69 0.49
N VAL A 47 -5.56 -1.05 0.60
CA VAL A 47 -6.14 -1.69 1.79
C VAL A 47 -6.37 -3.16 1.47
N TYR A 48 -5.84 -4.05 2.31
CA TYR A 48 -6.04 -5.48 2.19
C TYR A 48 -6.11 -6.17 3.57
N PRO A 49 -7.12 -7.01 3.84
CA PRO A 49 -8.32 -7.22 3.02
C PRO A 49 -9.16 -5.94 2.89
N LEU A 50 -10.05 -5.87 1.90
CA LEU A 50 -10.98 -4.75 1.75
C LEU A 50 -11.86 -4.63 3.01
N THR A 51 -12.16 -3.41 3.44
CA THR A 51 -12.95 -3.17 4.67
C THR A 51 -13.91 -2.01 4.50
N GLU A 52 -15.01 -2.02 5.24
CA GLU A 52 -15.96 -0.90 5.32
C GLU A 52 -15.56 0.15 6.37
N ASP A 53 -14.68 -0.22 7.31
CA ASP A 53 -14.49 0.57 8.55
C ASP A 53 -13.41 1.65 8.44
N LEU A 54 -12.61 1.71 7.38
CA LEU A 54 -11.57 2.74 7.29
C LEU A 54 -12.17 4.11 6.96
N GLN A 55 -11.85 5.13 7.77
CA GLN A 55 -12.40 6.48 7.64
C GLN A 55 -11.32 7.57 7.73
N PRO A 56 -11.51 8.73 7.07
CA PRO A 56 -10.68 9.90 7.31
C PRO A 56 -10.74 10.32 8.78
N GLY A 57 -9.57 10.55 9.38
CA GLY A 57 -9.41 10.81 10.81
C GLY A 57 -9.00 9.59 11.64
N ASP A 58 -8.94 8.40 11.04
CA ASP A 58 -8.35 7.22 11.69
C ASP A 58 -6.86 7.43 11.94
N ILE A 59 -6.44 7.11 13.17
CA ILE A 59 -5.07 7.22 13.67
C ILE A 59 -4.56 5.83 14.02
N PHE A 60 -3.51 5.43 13.32
CA PHE A 60 -2.79 4.18 13.56
C PHE A 60 -1.45 4.48 14.22
N LEU A 61 -1.07 3.67 15.21
CA LEU A 61 0.25 3.73 15.80
C LEU A 61 1.21 2.79 15.05
N VAL A 62 2.18 3.38 14.36
CA VAL A 62 3.15 2.65 13.54
C VAL A 62 4.46 2.54 14.31
N GLN A 63 4.77 1.32 14.74
CA GLN A 63 5.99 1.01 15.52
C GLN A 63 7.09 0.34 14.68
N LEU A 64 6.77 0.02 13.42
CA LEU A 64 7.74 -0.58 12.50
C LEU A 64 8.72 0.48 12.00
N PRO A 65 10.04 0.23 12.05
CA PRO A 65 11.03 1.10 11.41
C PRO A 65 10.70 1.34 9.94
N ILE A 66 11.04 2.53 9.41
CA ILE A 66 10.72 2.91 8.02
C ILE A 66 11.25 1.88 7.02
N ASP A 67 12.48 1.38 7.21
CA ASP A 67 13.05 0.37 6.31
C ASP A 67 12.24 -0.93 6.27
N ARG A 68 11.73 -1.37 7.43
CA ARG A 68 10.85 -2.53 7.51
C ARG A 68 9.48 -2.26 6.90
N GLN A 69 8.94 -1.04 7.05
CA GLN A 69 7.71 -0.66 6.38
C GLN A 69 7.88 -0.66 4.85
N HIS A 70 8.99 -0.11 4.34
CA HIS A 70 9.32 -0.14 2.92
C HIS A 70 9.47 -1.56 2.40
N GLU A 71 10.17 -2.42 3.14
CA GLU A 71 10.33 -3.83 2.80
C GLU A 71 8.97 -4.54 2.74
N ILE A 72 8.14 -4.41 3.78
CA ILE A 72 6.80 -5.00 3.83
C ILE A 72 5.94 -4.47 2.68
N TYR A 73 5.95 -3.16 2.46
CA TYR A 73 5.18 -2.52 1.40
C TYR A 73 5.61 -2.98 0.01
N THR A 74 6.92 -3.19 -0.22
CA THR A 74 7.46 -3.68 -1.50
C THR A 74 7.23 -5.17 -1.68
N GLN A 75 7.36 -5.96 -0.62
CA GLN A 75 7.20 -7.42 -0.66
C GLN A 75 5.73 -7.82 -0.76
N ARG A 76 4.86 -7.25 0.09
CA ARG A 76 3.45 -7.59 0.20
C ARG A 76 2.54 -6.68 -0.62
N GLY A 77 3.03 -5.52 -1.06
CA GLY A 77 2.26 -4.51 -1.78
C GLY A 77 1.41 -3.59 -0.89
N PHE A 78 0.98 -4.04 0.29
CA PHE A 78 0.18 -3.27 1.24
C PHE A 78 0.86 -3.15 2.59
N LEU A 79 0.35 -2.24 3.42
CA LEU A 79 0.71 -2.13 4.82
C LEU A 79 -0.43 -2.67 5.68
N PRO A 80 -0.13 -3.51 6.67
CA PRO A 80 -1.16 -3.95 7.59
C PRO A 80 -1.69 -2.73 8.37
N LEU A 81 -3.01 -2.64 8.47
CA LEU A 81 -3.71 -1.61 9.23
C LEU A 81 -3.84 -2.06 10.68
N ASP A 82 -2.69 -2.28 11.31
CA ASP A 82 -2.65 -2.77 12.69
C ASP A 82 -2.61 -1.59 13.66
N ASN A 83 -3.30 -1.74 14.79
CA ASN A 83 -3.26 -0.81 15.93
C ASN A 83 -3.85 0.59 15.66
N MET A 84 -5.13 0.63 15.26
CA MET A 84 -5.92 1.85 15.32
C MET A 84 -6.09 2.27 16.79
N ILE A 85 -5.55 3.43 17.15
CA ILE A 85 -5.57 3.94 18.53
C ILE A 85 -6.69 4.97 18.75
N HIS A 86 -7.16 5.62 17.69
CA HIS A 86 -8.21 6.62 17.78
C HIS A 86 -8.84 6.93 16.41
N ARG A 87 -10.06 7.47 16.43
CA ARG A 87 -10.74 8.06 15.27
C ARG A 87 -11.14 9.48 15.61
N ILE A 88 -10.47 10.46 15.00
CA ILE A 88 -10.87 11.87 15.11
C ILE A 88 -12.06 12.10 14.18
N ASN A 89 -13.00 12.96 14.59
CA ASN A 89 -14.02 13.50 13.71
C ASN A 89 -13.51 14.81 13.07
N PRO A 90 -13.09 14.80 11.78
CA PRO A 90 -12.46 15.96 11.19
C PRO A 90 -13.38 17.18 11.14
N THR A 91 -12.89 18.33 11.60
CA THR A 91 -13.63 19.59 11.59
C THR A 91 -13.60 20.29 10.23
N GLY A 92 -12.64 19.91 9.37
CA GLY A 92 -12.34 20.58 8.11
C GLY A 92 -13.29 20.28 6.94
N TYR A 93 -14.23 19.35 7.07
CA TYR A 93 -15.05 18.90 5.93
C TYR A 93 -15.78 20.02 5.20
N LYS A 94 -16.47 20.92 5.92
CA LYS A 94 -17.22 22.02 5.29
C LYS A 94 -16.29 22.90 4.46
N ARG A 95 -15.20 23.40 5.07
CA ARG A 95 -14.20 24.22 4.39
C ARG A 95 -13.54 23.52 3.20
N PHE A 96 -13.32 22.20 3.32
CA PHE A 96 -12.69 21.42 2.27
C PHE A 96 -13.59 21.27 1.04
N TYR A 97 -14.90 21.08 1.26
CA TYR A 97 -15.86 20.79 0.19
C TYR A 97 -16.63 22.01 -0.32
N GLU A 98 -16.75 23.10 0.45
CA GLU A 98 -17.58 24.29 0.13
C GLU A 98 -17.30 24.93 -1.23
N LYS A 99 -16.09 24.73 -1.78
CA LYS A 99 -15.71 25.27 -3.10
C LYS A 99 -15.96 24.34 -4.27
N SER A 100 -16.10 23.05 -4.00
CA SER A 100 -16.18 22.00 -5.04
C SER A 100 -17.57 21.38 -5.11
N PHE A 101 -18.32 21.42 -4.01
CA PHE A 101 -19.66 20.84 -3.88
C PHE A 101 -20.49 21.75 -2.99
N ASP A 102 -21.77 21.87 -3.27
CA ASP A 102 -22.72 22.44 -2.32
C ASP A 102 -22.86 21.46 -1.14
N ALA A 103 -21.96 21.52 -0.17
CA ALA A 103 -21.97 20.62 0.98
C ALA A 103 -21.97 21.45 2.28
N GLY A 104 -22.77 21.04 3.26
CA GLY A 104 -22.72 21.63 4.60
C GLY A 104 -24.02 22.18 5.19
N ASP A 105 -25.17 21.89 4.57
CA ASP A 105 -26.50 22.24 5.06
C ASP A 105 -27.34 20.97 5.34
N SER A 106 -28.52 21.10 5.95
CA SER A 106 -29.39 19.96 6.32
C SER A 106 -29.76 19.07 5.14
N ASP A 107 -29.85 19.66 3.95
CA ASP A 107 -30.30 19.00 2.72
C ASP A 107 -29.12 18.46 1.90
N LYS A 108 -27.88 18.82 2.26
CA LYS A 108 -26.65 18.42 1.56
C LYS A 108 -25.59 18.00 2.59
N PRO A 109 -25.72 16.77 3.12
CA PRO A 109 -24.93 16.30 4.24
C PRO A 109 -23.43 16.32 3.91
N LEU A 110 -22.63 16.68 4.91
CA LEU A 110 -21.17 16.53 4.83
C LEU A 110 -20.76 15.06 4.75
N PRO A 111 -19.58 14.75 4.19
CA PRO A 111 -19.08 13.38 4.06
C PRO A 111 -19.13 12.50 5.30
N LYS A 112 -18.94 13.07 6.50
CA LYS A 112 -19.09 12.35 7.77
C LYS A 112 -20.48 11.73 7.98
N HIS A 113 -21.49 12.17 7.22
CA HIS A 113 -22.87 11.70 7.27
C HIS A 113 -23.20 10.73 6.13
N TRP A 114 -22.33 10.60 5.11
CA TRP A 114 -22.52 9.68 3.97
C TRP A 114 -22.45 8.21 4.37
N LEU A 115 -21.80 7.91 5.50
CA LEU A 115 -21.68 6.55 6.05
C LEU A 115 -22.66 6.27 7.19
N THR A 116 -23.75 7.04 7.31
CA THR A 116 -24.72 6.83 8.38
C THR A 116 -25.40 5.46 8.21
N PRO A 117 -25.34 4.56 9.22
CA PRO A 117 -25.97 3.25 9.13
C PRO A 117 -27.45 3.36 8.75
N GLY A 118 -27.89 2.57 7.77
CA GLY A 118 -29.29 2.50 7.34
C GLY A 118 -29.73 3.53 6.29
N LYS A 119 -28.83 4.37 5.78
CA LYS A 119 -29.10 5.29 4.65
C LYS A 119 -28.25 4.91 3.42
N PRO A 120 -28.67 3.93 2.61
CA PRO A 120 -27.88 3.41 1.50
C PRO A 120 -27.60 4.44 0.40
N GLU A 121 -28.40 5.49 0.27
CA GLU A 121 -28.22 6.50 -0.78
C GLU A 121 -27.15 7.55 -0.47
N ALA A 122 -26.72 7.64 0.80
CA ALA A 122 -25.92 8.76 1.28
C ALA A 122 -24.48 8.76 0.70
N TRP A 123 -23.96 7.63 0.23
CA TRP A 123 -22.63 7.60 -0.43
C TRP A 123 -22.69 7.94 -1.92
N SER A 124 -23.87 7.88 -2.56
CA SER A 124 -24.00 8.28 -3.97
C SER A 124 -23.74 9.78 -4.18
N GLU A 125 -23.86 10.56 -3.11
CA GLU A 125 -23.49 11.98 -3.04
C GLU A 125 -21.97 12.22 -2.95
N ALA A 126 -21.18 11.18 -2.66
CA ALA A 126 -19.74 11.32 -2.57
C ALA A 126 -19.12 11.62 -3.95
N PRO A 127 -18.02 12.39 -4.02
CA PRO A 127 -17.30 12.63 -5.26
C PRO A 127 -16.90 11.32 -5.95
N TYR A 128 -17.14 11.23 -7.25
CA TYR A 128 -16.67 10.11 -8.06
C TYR A 128 -15.13 10.04 -8.08
N ALA A 129 -14.61 8.82 -8.08
CA ALA A 129 -13.23 8.50 -8.36
C ALA A 129 -13.20 7.53 -9.55
N SER A 130 -12.18 7.65 -10.39
CA SER A 130 -11.97 6.72 -11.49
C SER A 130 -10.62 6.05 -11.33
N PHE A 131 -10.60 4.74 -11.55
CA PHE A 131 -9.38 3.94 -11.60
C PHE A 131 -9.25 3.37 -13.01
N PRO A 132 -8.03 3.24 -13.54
CA PRO A 132 -7.83 2.57 -14.82
C PRO A 132 -8.27 1.10 -14.73
N THR A 133 -8.54 0.48 -15.88
CA THR A 133 -8.68 -0.97 -15.96
C THR A 133 -7.30 -1.61 -15.85
N TYR A 134 -7.20 -2.66 -15.05
CA TYR A 134 -5.94 -3.37 -14.81
C TYR A 134 -5.99 -4.75 -15.43
N SER A 135 -4.96 -5.11 -16.19
CA SER A 135 -4.81 -6.44 -16.78
C SER A 135 -3.80 -7.26 -16.00
N PHE A 136 -4.06 -8.55 -15.84
CA PHE A 136 -3.18 -9.52 -15.21
C PHE A 136 -3.12 -10.80 -16.07
N SER A 137 -2.07 -11.60 -15.87
CA SER A 137 -1.95 -12.92 -16.50
C SER A 137 -2.02 -14.02 -15.44
N VAL A 138 -2.75 -15.08 -15.74
CA VAL A 138 -2.87 -16.28 -14.93
C VAL A 138 -2.08 -17.37 -15.67
N ARG A 139 -1.15 -18.07 -15.01
CA ARG A 139 -0.46 -19.22 -15.65
C ARG A 139 -1.14 -20.52 -15.24
N SER A 140 -1.69 -21.27 -16.20
CA SER A 140 -2.24 -22.61 -15.97
C SER A 140 -1.12 -23.61 -15.64
N GLY A 141 -1.25 -24.36 -14.53
CA GLY A 141 -0.36 -25.48 -14.20
C GLY A 141 0.48 -25.33 -12.91
N GLY A 142 0.54 -24.14 -12.33
CA GLY A 142 0.87 -23.96 -10.91
C GLY A 142 -0.41 -23.76 -10.12
N GLY A 143 -0.52 -24.29 -8.91
CA GLY A 143 -1.69 -24.08 -8.04
C GLY A 143 -2.18 -22.62 -8.06
N PHE A 144 -3.51 -22.45 -8.15
CA PHE A 144 -4.29 -21.21 -8.19
C PHE A 144 -3.54 -19.93 -7.77
N ASN A 145 -2.96 -19.19 -8.72
CA ASN A 145 -2.23 -17.94 -8.44
C ASN A 145 -2.91 -16.69 -8.99
N LEU A 146 -4.22 -16.61 -8.82
CA LEU A 146 -4.90 -15.33 -8.89
C LEU A 146 -6.14 -15.33 -8.01
N ALA A 147 -5.97 -14.83 -6.79
CA ALA A 147 -7.01 -14.75 -5.77
C ALA A 147 -7.24 -13.30 -5.37
N LEU A 148 -7.34 -12.39 -6.34
CA LEU A 148 -7.87 -11.03 -6.11
C LEU A 148 -8.95 -11.09 -5.02
N PRO A 149 -9.03 -10.14 -4.06
CA PRO A 149 -9.96 -10.16 -2.91
C PRO A 149 -11.41 -9.89 -3.36
N VAL A 150 -11.79 -10.58 -4.42
CA VAL A 150 -12.98 -10.45 -5.21
C VAL A 150 -13.42 -11.89 -5.43
N GLN A 151 -14.57 -12.21 -4.87
CA GLN A 151 -15.16 -13.54 -4.90
C GLN A 151 -15.30 -14.08 -6.33
N GLY A 152 -15.40 -13.20 -7.33
CA GLY A 152 -15.56 -13.60 -8.72
C GLY A 152 -14.40 -14.44 -9.27
N VAL A 153 -13.14 -14.08 -9.01
CA VAL A 153 -12.02 -14.65 -9.76
C VAL A 153 -11.85 -16.17 -9.56
N PRO A 154 -11.82 -16.71 -8.32
CA PRO A 154 -11.73 -18.16 -8.12
C PRO A 154 -12.89 -18.92 -8.77
N VAL A 155 -14.09 -18.34 -8.76
CA VAL A 155 -15.26 -18.98 -9.38
C VAL A 155 -15.17 -18.96 -10.91
N GLY A 156 -14.77 -17.84 -11.50
CA GLY A 156 -14.54 -17.73 -12.94
C GLY A 156 -13.49 -18.72 -13.43
N LEU A 157 -12.37 -18.84 -12.72
CA LEU A 157 -11.33 -19.83 -13.03
C LEU A 157 -11.85 -21.27 -12.96
N SER A 158 -12.67 -21.59 -11.95
CA SER A 158 -13.31 -22.90 -11.83
C SER A 158 -14.25 -23.20 -12.99
N LEU A 159 -15.00 -22.21 -13.47
CA LEU A 159 -15.90 -22.36 -14.62
C LEU A 159 -15.14 -22.51 -15.95
N MET A 160 -13.94 -21.93 -16.05
CA MET A 160 -13.06 -22.06 -17.22
C MET A 160 -12.16 -23.31 -17.19
N GLY A 161 -12.35 -24.21 -16.22
CA GLY A 161 -11.54 -25.42 -16.08
C GLY A 161 -10.06 -25.14 -15.78
N GLY A 162 -9.71 -23.95 -15.26
CA GLY A 162 -8.33 -23.56 -14.96
C GLY A 162 -7.51 -23.02 -16.15
N ASP A 163 -8.13 -22.86 -17.33
CA ASP A 163 -7.46 -22.47 -18.59
C ASP A 163 -7.51 -20.95 -18.90
N ALA A 164 -7.79 -20.10 -17.90
CA ALA A 164 -7.67 -18.66 -18.12
C ALA A 164 -6.18 -18.28 -18.17
N GLU A 165 -5.79 -17.49 -19.17
CA GLU A 165 -4.42 -16.97 -19.29
C GLU A 165 -4.31 -15.49 -18.98
N GLN A 166 -5.39 -14.74 -19.21
CA GLN A 166 -5.42 -13.30 -19.00
C GLN A 166 -6.72 -12.93 -18.31
N GLY A 167 -6.66 -11.90 -17.49
CA GLY A 167 -7.85 -11.29 -16.94
C GLY A 167 -7.68 -9.80 -16.73
N THR A 168 -8.80 -9.14 -16.53
CA THR A 168 -8.86 -7.71 -16.25
C THR A 168 -9.76 -7.47 -15.05
N VAL A 169 -9.40 -6.47 -14.24
CA VAL A 169 -10.26 -5.91 -13.19
C VAL A 169 -10.53 -4.46 -13.53
N THR A 170 -11.80 -4.08 -13.50
CA THR A 170 -12.22 -2.69 -13.54
C THR A 170 -12.94 -2.37 -12.24
N ILE A 171 -12.45 -1.32 -11.57
CA ILE A 171 -13.10 -0.78 -10.38
C ILE A 171 -14.16 0.20 -10.87
N ALA A 172 -15.42 -0.12 -10.64
CA ALA A 172 -16.56 0.67 -11.09
C ALA A 172 -17.29 1.24 -9.88
N ASP A 173 -18.05 2.32 -10.07
CA ASP A 173 -18.83 2.89 -8.97
C ASP A 173 -17.94 3.28 -7.79
N ALA A 174 -16.80 3.89 -8.13
CA ALA A 174 -15.79 4.28 -7.18
C ALA A 174 -16.00 5.73 -6.74
N HIS A 175 -15.85 5.97 -5.45
CA HIS A 175 -16.06 7.27 -4.82
C HIS A 175 -14.90 7.59 -3.89
N THR A 176 -14.74 8.86 -3.54
CA THR A 176 -13.72 9.28 -2.59
C THR A 176 -14.22 10.36 -1.67
N TYR A 177 -13.79 10.31 -0.42
CA TYR A 177 -14.02 11.40 0.51
C TYR A 177 -12.87 11.55 1.51
N GLY A 178 -12.68 12.79 1.99
CA GLY A 178 -11.56 13.13 2.86
C GLY A 178 -11.55 14.58 3.29
N VAL A 179 -10.46 14.99 3.91
CA VAL A 179 -10.20 16.35 4.39
C VAL A 179 -8.76 16.72 4.08
N ASP A 180 -8.47 18.02 3.94
CA ASP A 180 -7.09 18.47 3.73
C ASP A 180 -6.20 18.21 4.96
N THR A 181 -4.92 17.98 4.68
CA THR A 181 -3.90 17.72 5.70
C THR A 181 -3.77 18.86 6.71
N VAL A 182 -4.02 20.12 6.34
CA VAL A 182 -3.85 21.27 7.25
C VAL A 182 -4.92 21.25 8.33
N SER A 183 -6.18 21.11 7.93
CA SER A 183 -7.31 21.00 8.85
C SER A 183 -7.17 19.76 9.73
N LEU A 184 -6.86 18.61 9.15
CA LEU A 184 -6.74 17.37 9.92
C LEU A 184 -5.55 17.38 10.88
N ARG A 185 -4.39 17.92 10.46
CA ARG A 185 -3.23 18.10 11.35
C ARG A 185 -3.59 18.93 12.58
N ARG A 186 -4.36 20.01 12.41
CA ARG A 186 -4.79 20.83 13.55
C ARG A 186 -5.58 20.00 14.56
N ASP A 187 -6.54 19.21 14.07
CA ASP A 187 -7.38 18.36 14.92
C ASP A 187 -6.54 17.27 15.62
N VAL A 188 -5.59 16.66 14.91
CA VAL A 188 -4.62 15.69 15.46
C VAL A 188 -3.74 16.32 16.54
N LEU A 189 -3.25 17.55 16.36
CA LEU A 189 -2.42 18.23 17.35
C LEU A 189 -3.18 18.56 18.63
N VAL A 190 -4.47 18.91 18.52
CA VAL A 190 -5.34 19.11 19.69
C VAL A 190 -5.48 17.79 20.46
N TRP A 191 -5.85 16.70 19.77
CA TRP A 191 -5.94 15.38 20.37
C TRP A 191 -4.61 14.92 21.00
N ALA A 192 -3.49 15.15 20.31
CA ALA A 192 -2.17 14.72 20.77
C ALA A 192 -1.72 15.46 22.04
N ARG A 193 -2.05 16.76 22.16
CA ARG A 193 -1.80 17.53 23.38
C ARG A 193 -2.52 16.92 24.58
N ASP A 194 -3.78 16.52 24.38
CA ASP A 194 -4.61 15.97 25.44
C ASP A 194 -4.24 14.51 25.77
N ASN A 195 -3.52 13.82 24.86
CA ASN A 195 -3.03 12.45 25.01
C ASN A 195 -1.50 12.35 25.14
N ARG A 196 -0.83 13.43 25.56
CA ARG A 196 0.63 13.53 25.55
C ARG A 196 1.32 12.49 26.43
N THR A 197 0.72 12.14 27.57
CA THR A 197 1.25 11.09 28.47
C THR A 197 1.30 9.73 27.78
N PHE A 198 0.27 9.39 26.99
CA PHE A 198 0.23 8.16 26.20
C PHE A 198 1.30 8.19 25.10
N LEU A 199 1.38 9.28 24.33
CA LEU A 199 2.36 9.42 23.24
C LEU A 199 3.81 9.38 23.73
N ARG A 200 4.07 9.86 24.95
CA ARG A 200 5.42 9.80 25.56
C ARG A 200 5.93 8.37 25.70
N ASN A 201 5.06 7.37 25.85
CA ASN A 201 5.46 5.95 25.90
C ASN A 201 5.97 5.42 24.56
N PHE A 202 5.77 6.18 23.48
CA PHE A 202 6.23 5.85 22.13
C PHE A 202 7.20 6.91 21.58
N ALA A 203 7.76 7.74 22.46
CA ALA A 203 8.87 8.62 22.13
C ALA A 203 10.06 7.80 21.61
N PRO A 204 10.99 8.41 20.85
CA PRO A 204 12.07 7.67 20.22
C PRO A 204 13.03 7.11 21.28
N GLU A 205 13.50 5.88 21.06
CA GLU A 205 14.47 5.20 21.92
C GLU A 205 15.59 4.62 21.05
N GLY A 206 16.79 5.24 21.12
CA GLY A 206 17.89 4.94 20.21
C GLY A 206 17.49 5.21 18.75
N ASP A 207 17.70 4.22 17.88
CA ASP A 207 17.37 4.31 16.45
C ASP A 207 15.89 4.00 16.14
N LYS A 208 15.07 3.71 17.17
CA LYS A 208 13.65 3.39 16.98
C LYS A 208 12.81 4.66 17.01
N GLN A 209 12.22 4.99 15.87
CA GLN A 209 11.26 6.08 15.72
C GLN A 209 9.86 5.53 15.44
N ASN A 210 8.88 5.91 16.27
CA ASN A 210 7.47 5.58 16.06
C ASN A 210 6.74 6.72 15.37
N TYR A 211 5.66 6.40 14.67
CA TYR A 211 4.82 7.37 13.95
C TYR A 211 3.36 7.20 14.30
N LEU A 212 2.63 8.30 14.21
CA LEU A 212 1.19 8.23 13.99
C LEU A 212 0.94 8.32 12.50
N ARG A 213 0.18 7.37 11.96
CA ARG A 213 -0.33 7.44 10.59
C ARG A 213 -1.78 7.88 10.65
N ILE A 214 -2.08 8.94 9.91
CA ILE A 214 -3.42 9.54 9.90
C ILE A 214 -4.00 9.41 8.50
N VAL A 215 -5.17 8.79 8.41
CA VAL A 215 -5.93 8.68 7.16
C VAL A 215 -6.57 10.03 6.86
N SER A 216 -6.24 10.63 5.72
CA SER A 216 -6.80 11.92 5.29
C SER A 216 -7.91 11.77 4.24
N ARG A 217 -7.86 10.69 3.46
CA ARG A 217 -8.83 10.40 2.40
C ARG A 217 -8.94 8.90 2.18
N VAL A 218 -10.14 8.43 1.89
CA VAL A 218 -10.37 7.04 1.49
C VAL A 218 -10.97 6.96 0.09
N TYR A 219 -10.73 5.84 -0.57
CA TYR A 219 -11.31 5.48 -1.85
C TYR A 219 -12.17 4.24 -1.67
N LEU A 220 -13.42 4.38 -2.07
CA LEU A 220 -14.48 3.41 -1.91
C LEU A 220 -14.85 2.84 -3.28
N THR A 221 -15.33 1.60 -3.32
CA THR A 221 -15.99 1.04 -4.49
C THR A 221 -17.26 0.31 -4.11
N GLY A 222 -18.33 0.53 -4.87
CA GLY A 222 -19.53 -0.29 -4.83
C GLY A 222 -19.44 -1.54 -5.71
N ARG A 223 -18.50 -1.59 -6.66
CA ARG A 223 -18.53 -2.59 -7.73
C ARG A 223 -17.18 -2.92 -8.34
N LEU A 224 -16.98 -4.21 -8.67
CA LEU A 224 -15.81 -4.71 -9.38
C LEU A 224 -16.27 -5.54 -10.58
N ASN A 225 -15.80 -5.16 -11.77
CA ASN A 225 -15.99 -5.96 -12.99
C ASN A 225 -14.73 -6.76 -13.23
N ILE A 226 -14.86 -8.07 -13.35
CA ILE A 226 -13.76 -8.99 -13.62
C ILE A 226 -14.04 -9.64 -14.97
N SER A 227 -13.10 -9.60 -15.90
CA SER A 227 -13.21 -10.35 -17.15
C SER A 227 -12.00 -11.27 -17.28
N LEU A 228 -12.24 -12.57 -17.47
CA LEU A 228 -11.24 -13.59 -17.69
C LEU A 228 -11.32 -14.07 -19.15
N GLN A 229 -10.18 -14.31 -19.78
CA GLN A 229 -10.06 -14.79 -21.15
C GLN A 229 -9.09 -15.99 -21.21
N SER A 230 -9.48 -17.02 -21.96
CA SER A 230 -8.63 -18.16 -22.28
C SER A 230 -7.84 -17.87 -23.55
N SER A 231 -6.59 -18.32 -23.62
CA SER A 231 -5.73 -18.20 -24.79
C SER A 231 -5.98 -19.23 -25.89
N ARG A 232 -6.88 -20.20 -25.67
CA ARG A 232 -7.22 -21.23 -26.66
C ARG A 232 -8.02 -20.60 -27.80
N SER A 233 -7.33 -19.82 -28.62
CA SER A 233 -7.66 -19.71 -30.03
C SER A 233 -7.64 -21.13 -30.59
N LEU A 234 -8.75 -21.52 -31.19
CA LEU A 234 -8.96 -22.85 -31.78
C LEU A 234 -8.08 -22.99 -33.03
N GLY A 235 -6.76 -23.01 -32.86
CA GLY A 235 -5.81 -23.45 -33.88
C GLY A 235 -5.80 -24.97 -33.87
N ALA A 236 -6.24 -25.59 -34.96
CA ALA A 236 -6.40 -27.03 -35.14
C ALA A 236 -5.36 -27.87 -34.37
N ALA A 237 -5.76 -28.44 -33.23
CA ALA A 237 -4.95 -29.39 -32.47
C ALA A 237 -5.77 -30.66 -32.23
N VAL A 238 -5.29 -31.73 -32.84
CA VAL A 238 -5.82 -33.09 -32.75
C VAL A 238 -5.61 -33.62 -31.33
N SER A 239 -6.72 -34.11 -30.75
CA SER A 239 -6.98 -34.73 -29.44
C SER A 239 -5.83 -35.14 -28.52
N GLY A 240 -6.00 -34.80 -27.23
CA GLY A 240 -5.35 -35.48 -26.11
C GLY A 240 -5.78 -34.95 -24.73
N GLY A 241 -7.09 -34.89 -24.44
CA GLY A 241 -7.61 -34.52 -23.11
C GLY A 241 -8.08 -33.07 -22.99
N ALA A 242 -9.14 -32.70 -23.72
CA ALA A 242 -9.78 -31.40 -23.55
C ALA A 242 -10.67 -31.40 -22.28
N PRO A 243 -10.64 -30.32 -21.47
CA PRO A 243 -11.59 -30.14 -20.38
C PRO A 243 -13.02 -30.18 -20.93
N LYS A 244 -13.92 -30.76 -20.13
CA LYS A 244 -15.34 -30.88 -20.48
C LYS A 244 -15.87 -29.47 -20.79
N PRO A 245 -16.30 -29.17 -22.02
CA PRO A 245 -16.89 -27.87 -22.32
C PRO A 245 -18.10 -27.68 -21.40
N VAL A 246 -18.27 -26.46 -20.89
CA VAL A 246 -19.54 -26.08 -20.26
C VAL A 246 -20.62 -26.39 -21.30
N ASP A 247 -21.60 -27.23 -20.95
CA ASP A 247 -22.76 -27.55 -21.80
C ASP A 247 -23.62 -26.30 -21.94
N LEU A 248 -23.14 -25.36 -22.77
CA LEU A 248 -23.92 -24.24 -23.24
C LEU A 248 -25.00 -24.83 -24.14
N VAL A 249 -26.26 -24.55 -23.84
CA VAL A 249 -27.38 -24.98 -24.68
C VAL A 249 -27.17 -24.37 -26.05
N VAL A 250 -26.78 -25.20 -27.01
CA VAL A 250 -26.62 -24.79 -28.41
C VAL A 250 -28.03 -24.55 -28.96
N PRO A 251 -28.34 -23.34 -29.49
CA PRO A 251 -29.66 -23.05 -30.00
C PRO A 251 -30.04 -24.04 -31.11
N SER A 252 -31.18 -24.70 -30.97
CA SER A 252 -31.79 -25.44 -32.07
C SER A 252 -32.35 -24.44 -33.09
N PRO A 253 -32.13 -24.60 -34.40
CA PRO A 253 -32.55 -23.63 -35.40
C PRO A 253 -34.07 -23.46 -35.40
N GLY A 254 -34.54 -22.28 -34.97
CA GLY A 254 -35.94 -21.86 -35.00
C GLY A 254 -36.18 -20.78 -36.06
N SER A 255 -37.43 -20.31 -36.18
CA SER A 255 -37.88 -19.37 -37.22
C SER A 255 -37.28 -17.96 -37.13
N ASP A 256 -36.75 -17.56 -35.97
CA ASP A 256 -35.96 -16.34 -35.79
C ASP A 256 -34.62 -16.68 -35.09
N PRO A 257 -33.52 -16.78 -35.86
CA PRO A 257 -32.20 -17.09 -35.32
C PRO A 257 -31.70 -16.08 -34.28
N GLN A 258 -32.12 -14.81 -34.35
CA GLN A 258 -31.67 -13.78 -33.40
C GLN A 258 -32.39 -13.93 -32.06
N GLU A 259 -33.70 -14.13 -32.08
CA GLU A 259 -34.50 -14.31 -30.87
C GLU A 259 -34.14 -15.62 -30.14
N VAL A 260 -33.93 -16.70 -30.89
CA VAL A 260 -33.53 -18.00 -30.33
C VAL A 260 -32.13 -17.94 -29.74
N THR A 261 -31.20 -17.21 -30.36
CA THR A 261 -29.84 -17.02 -29.83
C THR A 261 -29.87 -16.18 -28.55
N LEU A 262 -30.66 -15.10 -28.49
CA LEU A 262 -30.80 -14.26 -27.30
C LEU A 262 -31.40 -15.05 -26.13
N LYS A 263 -32.49 -15.80 -26.36
CA LYS A 263 -33.13 -16.62 -25.33
C LYS A 263 -32.24 -17.76 -24.82
N SER A 264 -31.50 -18.42 -25.71
CA SER A 264 -30.52 -19.45 -25.32
C SER A 264 -29.37 -18.84 -24.52
N TYR A 265 -28.91 -17.64 -24.89
CA TYR A 265 -27.89 -16.90 -24.14
C TYR A 265 -28.38 -16.53 -22.74
N GLU A 266 -29.56 -15.93 -22.62
CA GLU A 266 -30.18 -15.58 -21.33
C GLU A 266 -30.33 -16.80 -20.43
N LYS A 267 -30.82 -17.93 -20.98
CA LYS A 267 -30.96 -19.20 -20.25
C LYS A 267 -29.62 -19.77 -19.79
N ASN A 268 -28.58 -19.68 -20.61
CA ASN A 268 -27.23 -20.11 -20.24
C ASN A 268 -26.63 -19.24 -19.13
N VAL A 269 -26.81 -17.91 -19.20
CA VAL A 269 -26.40 -16.98 -18.14
C VAL A 269 -27.18 -17.23 -16.84
N GLU A 270 -28.48 -17.50 -16.93
CA GLU A 270 -29.30 -17.84 -15.75
C GLU A 270 -28.87 -19.17 -15.12
N ALA A 271 -28.59 -20.20 -15.94
CA ALA A 271 -28.09 -21.49 -15.47
C ALA A 271 -26.72 -21.34 -14.78
N LEU A 272 -25.81 -20.55 -15.36
CA LEU A 272 -24.51 -20.24 -14.76
C LEU A 272 -24.66 -19.48 -13.44
N ASN A 273 -25.59 -18.52 -13.35
CA ASN A 273 -25.87 -17.81 -12.11
C ASN A 273 -26.44 -18.75 -11.03
N LYS A 274 -27.30 -19.71 -11.38
CA LYS A 274 -27.78 -20.74 -10.43
C LYS A 274 -26.65 -21.65 -9.95
N MET A 275 -25.79 -22.10 -10.86
CA MET A 275 -24.60 -22.90 -10.50
C MET A 275 -23.65 -22.12 -9.59
N LEU A 276 -23.45 -20.82 -9.87
CA LEU A 276 -22.67 -19.91 -9.04
C LEU A 276 -23.27 -19.79 -7.63
N GLU A 277 -24.58 -19.55 -7.52
CA GLU A 277 -25.28 -19.48 -6.22
C GLU A 277 -25.15 -20.77 -5.42
N GLU A 278 -25.29 -21.94 -6.06
CA GLU A 278 -25.10 -23.24 -5.43
C GLU A 278 -23.65 -23.48 -5.01
N GLY A 279 -22.68 -23.10 -5.85
CA GLY A 279 -21.26 -23.16 -5.53
C GLY A 279 -20.90 -22.29 -4.33
N LEU A 280 -21.37 -21.04 -4.31
CA LEU A 280 -21.19 -20.12 -3.19
C LEU A 280 -21.81 -20.67 -1.90
N LYS A 281 -23.00 -21.29 -1.96
CA LYS A 281 -23.63 -21.97 -0.80
C LYS A 281 -22.77 -23.12 -0.27
N LYS A 282 -22.18 -23.93 -1.16
CA LYS A 282 -21.29 -25.05 -0.78
C LYS A 282 -19.98 -24.59 -0.15
N ILE A 283 -19.41 -23.48 -0.64
CA ILE A 283 -18.16 -22.92 -0.10
C ILE A 283 -18.40 -22.26 1.27
N LYS A 284 -19.55 -21.62 1.49
CA LYS A 284 -19.93 -21.08 2.82
C LYS A 284 -20.01 -22.13 3.94
N LEU A 285 -20.20 -23.41 3.60
CA LEU A 285 -20.25 -24.52 4.55
C LEU A 285 -18.86 -25.07 4.94
N ALA A 286 -17.81 -24.67 4.22
CA ALA A 286 -16.44 -25.11 4.43
C ALA A 286 -15.57 -23.96 4.98
N ASP A 287 -15.93 -23.43 6.14
CA ASP A 287 -15.07 -22.75 7.15
C ASP A 287 -13.89 -21.90 6.63
N VAL A 288 -14.12 -21.03 5.64
CA VAL A 288 -13.09 -20.12 5.12
C VAL A 288 -13.63 -18.69 5.07
N ASP A 289 -13.16 -17.86 5.99
CA ASP A 289 -13.37 -16.40 6.16
C ASP A 289 -12.87 -15.53 4.97
N ARG A 290 -12.81 -16.05 3.74
CA ARG A 290 -12.35 -15.32 2.54
C ARG A 290 -13.44 -14.51 1.85
N PHE A 291 -14.65 -14.48 2.41
CA PHE A 291 -15.76 -13.74 1.83
C PHE A 291 -15.82 -12.34 2.45
N LEU A 292 -15.71 -11.31 1.61
CA LEU A 292 -16.15 -9.97 2.00
C LEU A 292 -17.66 -10.05 2.31
N PRO A 293 -18.10 -9.85 3.57
CA PRO A 293 -19.50 -9.95 3.93
C PRO A 293 -20.32 -8.93 3.13
N GLY A 294 -21.41 -9.39 2.50
CA GLY A 294 -22.32 -8.53 1.75
C GLY A 294 -21.98 -8.29 0.28
N ALA A 295 -20.95 -8.93 -0.28
CA ALA A 295 -20.74 -8.92 -1.73
C ALA A 295 -21.64 -9.95 -2.45
N THR A 296 -22.16 -9.58 -3.62
CA THR A 296 -22.92 -10.45 -4.52
C THR A 296 -22.17 -10.58 -5.84
N VAL A 297 -21.89 -11.81 -6.27
CA VAL A 297 -21.26 -12.10 -7.57
C VAL A 297 -22.33 -12.52 -8.58
N LYS A 298 -22.27 -11.97 -9.79
CA LYS A 298 -23.14 -12.32 -10.92
C LYS A 298 -22.29 -12.55 -12.17
N VAL A 299 -22.57 -13.62 -12.91
CA VAL A 299 -22.05 -13.80 -14.27
C VAL A 299 -22.78 -12.84 -15.20
N VAL A 300 -22.05 -11.92 -15.83
CA VAL A 300 -22.60 -10.95 -16.80
C VAL A 300 -22.55 -11.52 -18.21
N SER A 301 -21.47 -12.22 -18.55
CA SER A 301 -21.33 -12.91 -19.82
C SER A 301 -20.43 -14.13 -19.67
N ALA A 302 -20.70 -15.16 -20.46
CA ALA A 302 -19.84 -16.32 -20.59
C ALA A 302 -19.82 -16.79 -22.05
N SER A 303 -18.64 -17.16 -22.53
CA SER A 303 -18.41 -17.77 -23.83
C SER A 303 -17.43 -18.94 -23.66
N ALA A 304 -17.20 -19.70 -24.73
CA ALA A 304 -16.24 -20.80 -24.73
C ALA A 304 -14.81 -20.39 -24.34
N GLY A 305 -14.47 -19.10 -24.46
CA GLY A 305 -13.13 -18.60 -24.14
C GLY A 305 -13.09 -17.36 -23.24
N SER A 306 -14.21 -16.92 -22.67
CA SER A 306 -14.22 -15.77 -21.78
C SER A 306 -15.36 -15.83 -20.76
N ILE A 307 -15.13 -15.28 -19.57
CA ILE A 307 -16.15 -15.11 -18.54
C ILE A 307 -16.01 -13.71 -17.96
N SER A 308 -17.12 -12.95 -17.92
CA SER A 308 -17.22 -11.68 -17.22
C SER A 308 -18.08 -11.83 -15.98
N LEU A 309 -17.54 -11.41 -14.85
CA LEU A 309 -18.16 -11.44 -13.54
C LEU A 309 -18.32 -10.02 -13.02
N LEU A 310 -19.43 -9.80 -12.34
CA LEU A 310 -19.76 -8.58 -11.64
C LEU A 310 -19.84 -8.89 -10.16
N GLU A 311 -19.00 -8.23 -9.36
CA GLU A 311 -19.11 -8.27 -7.92
C GLU A 311 -19.62 -6.91 -7.44
N THR A 312 -20.76 -6.92 -6.76
CA THR A 312 -21.41 -5.73 -6.21
C THR A 312 -21.46 -5.83 -4.70
N PHE A 313 -21.07 -4.76 -4.02
CA PHE A 313 -21.11 -4.70 -2.56
C PHE A 313 -22.39 -4.00 -2.11
N ASN A 314 -23.08 -4.58 -1.13
CA ASN A 314 -24.25 -3.93 -0.53
C ASN A 314 -23.89 -2.59 0.14
N ARG A 315 -22.65 -2.47 0.61
CA ARG A 315 -22.06 -1.24 1.13
C ARG A 315 -20.70 -1.05 0.46
N PRO A 316 -20.34 0.17 0.09
CA PRO A 316 -19.06 0.40 -0.56
C PRO A 316 -17.91 0.00 0.37
N VAL A 317 -16.90 -0.66 -0.18
CA VAL A 317 -15.70 -1.10 0.56
C VAL A 317 -14.52 -0.21 0.22
N VAL A 318 -13.64 0.01 1.19
CA VAL A 318 -12.42 0.80 1.03
C VAL A 318 -11.36 -0.04 0.32
N ILE A 319 -10.93 0.44 -0.84
CA ILE A 319 -9.89 -0.18 -1.67
C ILE A 319 -8.51 0.43 -1.43
N GLY A 320 -8.47 1.63 -0.89
CA GLY A 320 -7.24 2.36 -0.68
C GLY A 320 -7.46 3.67 0.07
N TYR A 321 -6.37 4.25 0.56
CA TYR A 321 -6.39 5.52 1.28
C TYR A 321 -5.20 6.40 0.94
N LEU A 322 -5.33 7.70 1.23
CA LEU A 322 -4.22 8.60 1.41
C LEU A 322 -4.10 8.94 2.89
N GLY A 323 -2.86 9.12 3.33
CA GLY A 323 -2.56 9.52 4.68
C GLY A 323 -1.26 10.28 4.77
N PHE A 324 -0.97 10.74 5.97
CA PHE A 324 0.31 11.30 6.34
C PHE A 324 0.77 10.73 7.67
N ASP A 325 2.08 10.63 7.83
CA ASP A 325 2.73 10.14 9.02
C ASP A 325 3.30 11.33 9.80
N MET A 326 3.19 11.29 11.13
CA MET A 326 3.76 12.27 12.05
C MET A 326 4.66 11.54 13.05
N ALA A 327 5.95 11.86 13.05
CA ALA A 327 6.91 11.28 13.98
C ALA A 327 6.55 11.65 15.43
N ILE A 328 6.57 10.67 16.34
CA ILE A 328 6.43 10.92 17.77
C ILE A 328 7.81 11.29 18.33
N GLY A 329 8.03 12.56 18.60
CA GLY A 329 9.28 13.08 19.15
C GLY A 329 9.37 12.99 20.69
N PRO A 330 10.48 13.48 21.26
CA PRO A 330 10.68 13.51 22.71
C PRO A 330 9.52 14.14 23.47
N GLY A 331 9.12 13.52 24.59
CA GLY A 331 8.00 14.01 25.40
C GLY A 331 6.62 13.90 24.73
N GLY A 332 6.48 13.04 23.70
CA GLY A 332 5.21 12.80 23.00
C GLY A 332 4.78 13.91 22.05
N VAL A 333 5.70 14.79 21.64
CA VAL A 333 5.41 15.89 20.69
C VAL A 333 5.39 15.34 19.28
N LEU A 334 4.38 15.70 18.48
CA LEU A 334 4.32 15.25 17.09
C LEU A 334 5.12 16.18 16.16
N GLY A 335 5.85 15.57 15.23
CA GLY A 335 6.56 16.25 14.14
C GLY A 335 5.64 16.83 13.06
N PRO A 336 6.20 17.38 11.97
CA PRO A 336 5.41 17.81 10.81
C PRO A 336 4.75 16.59 10.12
N PRO A 337 3.62 16.79 9.40
CA PRO A 337 3.02 15.74 8.60
C PRO A 337 3.89 15.47 7.37
N ILE A 338 4.17 14.19 7.11
CA ILE A 338 4.88 13.73 5.91
C ILE A 338 3.93 12.81 5.15
N PRO A 339 3.66 13.02 3.85
CA PRO A 339 2.80 12.13 3.10
C PRO A 339 3.28 10.68 3.23
N THR A 340 2.38 9.76 3.58
CA THR A 340 2.76 8.38 3.89
C THR A 340 3.46 7.71 2.70
N HIS A 341 3.00 7.95 1.46
CA HIS A 341 3.67 7.43 0.27
C HIS A 341 5.14 7.88 0.16
N ALA A 342 5.44 9.11 0.56
CA ALA A 342 6.80 9.65 0.49
C ALA A 342 7.73 8.99 1.52
N VAL A 343 7.19 8.61 2.69
CA VAL A 343 7.90 7.79 3.70
C VAL A 343 8.17 6.38 3.13
N LEU A 344 7.16 5.77 2.51
CA LEU A 344 7.26 4.40 1.99
C LEU A 344 8.15 4.27 0.77
N GLU A 345 8.25 5.29 -0.07
CA GLU A 345 9.05 5.26 -1.29
C GLU A 345 10.49 5.75 -1.09
N LYS A 346 10.90 6.03 0.16
CA LYS A 346 12.20 6.61 0.52
C LYS A 346 12.51 7.91 -0.23
N GLN A 347 11.48 8.59 -0.77
CA GLN A 347 11.63 9.86 -1.49
C GLN A 347 11.95 11.01 -0.54
N VAL A 348 11.57 10.85 0.73
CA VAL A 348 12.04 11.73 1.80
C VAL A 348 13.07 10.93 2.58
N VAL A 349 14.35 11.24 2.36
CA VAL A 349 15.34 11.00 3.42
C VAL A 349 14.84 11.85 4.57
N GLN A 350 14.17 11.23 5.54
CA GLN A 350 14.01 11.89 6.81
C GLN A 350 15.44 12.16 7.24
N LEU A 351 15.81 13.44 7.27
CA LEU A 351 16.93 13.89 8.07
C LEU A 351 16.51 13.60 9.52
N THR A 352 16.54 12.32 9.91
CA THR A 352 16.39 11.83 11.27
C THR A 352 17.67 12.15 12.04
N TYR A 353 18.27 13.30 11.79
CA TYR A 353 18.83 14.06 12.87
C TYR A 353 17.61 14.57 13.64
N LEU A 354 17.07 13.71 14.52
CA LEU A 354 16.53 14.21 15.77
C LEU A 354 17.67 15.06 16.32
N ARG A 355 17.61 16.36 16.02
CA ARG A 355 18.46 17.35 16.64
C ARG A 355 18.09 17.25 18.11
N THR A 356 18.82 16.42 18.85
CA THR A 356 18.73 16.36 20.30
C THR A 356 18.93 17.79 20.81
N GLY A 357 18.46 18.12 22.02
CA GLY A 357 18.78 19.44 22.59
C GLY A 357 20.28 19.76 22.49
N GLU A 358 21.10 18.72 22.64
CA GLU A 358 22.54 18.64 22.39
C GLU A 358 23.03 19.02 20.98
N PHE A 359 22.25 18.81 19.92
CA PHE A 359 22.60 19.25 18.55
C PHE A 359 22.42 20.77 18.38
N VAL A 360 21.55 21.38 19.19
CA VAL A 360 21.22 22.82 19.17
C VAL A 360 21.87 23.54 20.36
N GLU A 361 22.75 22.87 21.10
CA GLU A 361 23.54 23.55 22.14
C GLU A 361 24.35 24.67 21.50
N GLU A 362 24.16 25.89 22.01
CA GLU A 362 24.73 27.12 21.48
C GLU A 362 26.25 27.02 21.30
N GLU A 363 26.94 26.35 22.25
CA GLU A 363 28.37 26.10 22.19
C GLU A 363 28.77 25.24 20.98
N ARG A 364 28.08 24.11 20.74
CA ARG A 364 28.37 23.24 19.59
C ARG A 364 28.04 23.91 18.26
N GLN A 365 26.99 24.73 18.23
CA GLN A 365 26.63 25.51 17.04
C GLN A 365 27.72 26.57 16.73
N ASN A 366 28.23 27.27 17.75
CA ASN A 366 29.34 28.21 17.58
C ASN A 366 30.60 27.54 17.04
N ARG A 367 30.94 26.33 17.53
CA ARG A 367 32.07 25.54 17.03
C ARG A 367 31.89 25.14 15.56
N VAL A 368 30.69 24.70 15.18
CA VAL A 368 30.36 24.40 13.78
C VAL A 368 30.56 25.63 12.90
N GLU A 369 30.10 26.80 13.32
CA GLU A 369 30.26 28.04 12.56
C GLU A 369 31.73 28.45 12.40
N GLN A 370 32.54 28.31 13.45
CA GLN A 370 33.99 28.54 13.36
C GLN A 370 34.68 27.58 12.38
N ILE A 371 34.30 26.30 12.40
CA ILE A 371 34.81 25.30 11.46
C ILE A 371 34.41 25.67 10.01
N LEU A 372 33.16 26.08 9.79
CA LEU A 372 32.68 26.47 8.45
C LEU A 372 33.41 27.71 7.92
N ASP A 373 33.65 28.72 8.75
CA ASP A 373 34.43 29.92 8.41
C ASP A 373 35.89 29.56 8.10
N THR A 374 36.48 28.64 8.86
CA THR A 374 37.85 28.14 8.58
C THR A 374 37.92 27.39 7.25
N ILE A 375 36.90 26.58 6.92
CA ILE A 375 36.82 25.89 5.62
C ILE A 375 36.78 26.88 4.46
N ASP A 376 36.09 28.02 4.61
CA ASP A 376 36.05 29.05 3.58
C ASP A 376 37.42 29.67 3.30
N LYS A 377 38.29 29.74 4.31
CA LYS A 377 39.63 30.31 4.21
C LYS A 377 40.70 29.31 3.74
N LEU A 378 40.37 28.03 3.59
CA LEU A 378 41.32 27.01 3.14
C LEU A 378 41.94 27.34 1.78
N SER A 379 43.23 27.05 1.63
CA SER A 379 43.87 27.02 0.31
C SER A 379 43.29 25.85 -0.52
N PRO A 380 43.36 25.92 -1.87
CA PRO A 380 42.93 24.83 -2.74
C PRO A 380 43.58 23.49 -2.38
N GLU A 381 44.89 23.48 -2.14
CA GLU A 381 45.66 22.27 -1.84
C GLU A 381 45.17 21.61 -0.55
N ARG A 382 44.93 22.41 0.50
CA ARG A 382 44.44 21.90 1.78
C ARG A 382 43.01 21.40 1.69
N ALA A 383 42.14 22.08 0.94
CA ALA A 383 40.77 21.63 0.69
C ALA A 383 40.73 20.28 -0.04
N PHE A 384 41.62 20.07 -1.02
CA PHE A 384 41.74 18.78 -1.72
C PHE A 384 42.31 17.68 -0.81
N GLU A 385 43.31 18.00 0.01
CA GLU A 385 43.91 17.06 0.96
C GLU A 385 42.88 16.55 1.99
N LEU A 386 42.10 17.44 2.58
CA LEU A 386 41.03 17.08 3.52
C LEU A 386 39.92 16.24 2.87
N ASN A 387 39.65 16.42 1.58
CA ASN A 387 38.71 15.55 0.86
C ASN A 387 39.28 14.15 0.58
N LYS A 388 40.62 14.00 0.51
CA LYS A 388 41.28 12.68 0.40
C LYS A 388 41.33 11.96 1.75
N GLN A 389 41.52 12.71 2.84
CA GLN A 389 41.63 12.20 4.20
C GLN A 389 40.65 12.95 5.11
N VAL A 390 39.38 12.57 5.00
CA VAL A 390 38.32 13.20 5.80
C VAL A 390 38.56 12.91 7.28
N PRO A 391 38.57 13.93 8.17
CA PRO A 391 38.85 13.75 9.60
C PRO A 391 37.88 12.81 10.31
N VAL A 392 36.63 12.79 9.86
CA VAL A 392 35.55 11.96 10.38
C VAL A 392 34.81 11.36 9.20
N ARG A 393 34.72 10.03 9.14
CA ARG A 393 33.99 9.33 8.09
C ARG A 393 32.68 8.78 8.64
N ASN A 394 31.57 9.23 8.05
CA ASN A 394 30.23 8.73 8.34
C ASN A 394 29.63 8.22 7.02
N GLU A 395 29.29 6.93 6.96
CA GLU A 395 28.86 6.27 5.71
C GLU A 395 27.63 6.94 5.07
N GLU A 396 26.63 7.30 5.87
CA GLU A 396 25.40 7.96 5.39
C GLU A 396 25.70 9.34 4.79
N VAL A 397 26.60 10.10 5.42
CA VAL A 397 27.02 11.42 4.93
C VAL A 397 27.83 11.29 3.65
N GLU A 398 28.70 10.27 3.55
CA GLU A 398 29.46 10.01 2.33
C GLU A 398 28.56 9.58 1.16
N GLU A 399 27.47 8.85 1.39
CA GLU A 399 26.47 8.54 0.36
C GLU A 399 25.84 9.83 -0.21
N ILE A 400 25.45 10.77 0.66
CA ILE A 400 24.88 12.06 0.25
C ILE A 400 25.92 12.89 -0.53
N VAL A 401 27.16 12.93 -0.05
CA VAL A 401 28.26 13.62 -0.75
C VAL A 401 28.52 13.00 -2.13
N ALA A 402 28.50 11.66 -2.24
CA ALA A 402 28.68 10.97 -3.51
C ALA A 402 27.54 11.26 -4.49
N LEU A 403 26.29 11.35 -4.01
CA LEU A 403 25.15 11.76 -4.83
C LEU A 403 25.25 13.21 -5.29
N ARG A 404 25.83 14.09 -4.47
CA ARG A 404 25.97 15.53 -4.78
C ARG A 404 27.15 15.83 -5.70
N ASP A 405 28.20 15.02 -5.65
CA ASP A 405 29.40 15.11 -6.49
C ASP A 405 29.70 13.77 -7.20
N PRO A 406 28.85 13.36 -8.17
CA PRO A 406 28.96 12.07 -8.83
C PRO A 406 30.23 11.95 -9.70
N GLU A 407 30.76 13.08 -10.16
CA GLU A 407 31.97 13.16 -11.00
C GLU A 407 33.26 13.27 -10.18
N GLY A 408 33.18 13.35 -8.85
CA GLY A 408 34.37 13.48 -7.99
C GLY A 408 35.11 14.82 -8.14
N LYS A 409 34.41 15.88 -8.55
CA LYS A 409 34.95 17.23 -8.75
C LYS A 409 35.55 17.83 -7.49
N ARG A 410 35.19 17.35 -6.29
CA ARG A 410 35.81 17.76 -5.02
C ARG A 410 37.33 17.57 -4.94
N LEU A 411 37.93 16.83 -5.88
CA LEU A 411 39.38 16.64 -5.97
C LEU A 411 40.08 17.57 -6.98
N ALA A 412 39.31 18.35 -7.75
CA ALA A 412 39.83 19.18 -8.84
C ALA A 412 39.29 20.63 -8.84
N ASP A 413 38.09 20.87 -8.30
CA ASP A 413 37.47 22.19 -8.17
C ASP A 413 37.43 22.60 -6.68
N VAL A 414 38.14 23.66 -6.33
CA VAL A 414 38.26 24.15 -4.94
C VAL A 414 36.92 24.55 -4.35
N ARG A 415 35.99 25.09 -5.16
CA ARG A 415 34.67 25.50 -4.68
C ARG A 415 33.86 24.27 -4.28
N VAL A 416 33.85 23.24 -5.15
CA VAL A 416 33.19 21.97 -4.86
C VAL A 416 33.84 21.28 -3.66
N ALA A 417 35.18 21.30 -3.57
CA ALA A 417 35.93 20.74 -2.45
C ALA A 417 35.48 21.34 -1.10
N LYS A 418 35.39 22.67 -1.02
CA LYS A 418 34.93 23.38 0.17
C LYS A 418 33.46 23.07 0.49
N GLU A 419 32.58 23.07 -0.51
CA GLU A 419 31.16 22.73 -0.32
C GLU A 419 30.97 21.31 0.24
N MET A 420 31.72 20.32 -0.26
CA MET A 420 31.62 18.95 0.23
C MET A 420 32.16 18.80 1.66
N LEU A 421 33.19 19.55 2.06
CA LEU A 421 33.66 19.58 3.45
C LEU A 421 32.59 20.21 4.38
N LYS A 422 32.00 21.34 3.99
CA LYS A 422 30.91 21.97 4.75
C LYS A 422 29.71 21.05 4.92
N MET A 423 29.32 20.34 3.86
CA MET A 423 28.22 19.39 3.90
C MET A 423 28.46 18.28 4.93
N ARG A 424 29.69 17.78 5.03
CA ARG A 424 30.06 16.77 6.03
C ARG A 424 29.93 17.28 7.47
N ILE A 425 30.29 18.53 7.73
CA ILE A 425 30.10 19.15 9.05
C ILE A 425 28.62 19.32 9.37
N ILE A 426 27.85 19.85 8.41
CA ILE A 426 26.44 20.19 8.61
C ILE A 426 25.60 18.95 8.88
N LEU A 427 25.88 17.87 8.15
CA LEU A 427 25.21 16.57 8.26
C LEU A 427 25.90 15.61 9.24
N GLY A 428 27.05 15.96 9.83
CA GLY A 428 27.70 15.13 10.84
C GLY A 428 26.88 14.99 12.12
N LYS A 429 27.25 14.05 13.00
CA LYS A 429 26.59 13.88 14.31
C LYS A 429 26.92 15.04 15.27
N ARG A 430 27.94 15.86 14.96
CA ARG A 430 28.39 17.04 15.75
C ARG A 430 28.72 16.70 17.19
N SER A 431 29.14 15.46 17.45
CA SER A 431 29.65 15.08 18.76
C SER A 431 30.96 15.82 19.04
N ASP A 432 31.31 16.01 20.31
CA ASP A 432 32.57 16.68 20.66
C ASP A 432 33.78 15.96 20.09
N VAL A 433 33.72 14.63 19.96
CA VAL A 433 34.75 13.81 19.31
C VAL A 433 34.91 14.20 17.84
N GLU A 434 33.79 14.33 17.11
CA GLU A 434 33.83 14.72 15.69
C GLU A 434 34.32 16.16 15.52
N LEU A 435 33.79 17.10 16.29
CA LEU A 435 34.18 18.51 16.21
C LEU A 435 35.66 18.71 16.57
N ASN A 436 36.16 18.02 17.60
CA ASN A 436 37.58 18.03 17.95
C ASN A 436 38.47 17.48 16.83
N ALA A 437 38.03 16.43 16.14
CA ALA A 437 38.77 15.87 15.02
C ALA A 437 38.85 16.86 13.85
N TRP A 438 37.75 17.55 13.55
CA TRP A 438 37.70 18.61 12.54
C TRP A 438 38.56 19.81 12.90
N GLU A 439 38.45 20.34 14.11
CA GLU A 439 39.28 21.44 14.61
C GLU A 439 40.76 21.08 14.54
N LYS A 440 41.14 19.85 14.95
CA LYS A 440 42.52 19.37 14.87
C LYS A 440 43.02 19.29 13.43
N ALA A 441 42.18 18.84 12.50
CA ALA A 441 42.53 18.76 11.09
C ALA A 441 42.64 20.15 10.43
N LEU A 442 41.97 21.17 10.98
CA LEU A 442 42.00 22.54 10.49
C LEU A 442 43.06 23.42 11.19
N LYS A 443 43.73 22.92 12.24
CA LYS A 443 44.88 23.61 12.85
C LYS A 443 46.03 23.71 11.84
N GLY A 444 46.58 24.92 11.68
CA GLY A 444 47.66 25.23 10.74
C GLY A 444 47.21 25.87 9.43
N VAL A 445 45.98 26.39 9.38
CA VAL A 445 45.42 27.16 8.23
C VAL A 445 45.70 28.67 8.38
N GLU A 446 46.19 29.11 9.53
CA GLU A 446 46.58 30.51 9.80
C GLU A 446 47.90 30.92 9.14
#